data_AF-A0A3D0Q2V2-F1
#
_entry.id   AF-A0A3D0Q2V2-F1
#
_cell.length_a   1.000
_cell.length_b   1.000
_cell.length_c   1.000
_cell.angle_alpha   90.00
_cell.angle_beta   90.00
_cell.angle_gamma   90.00
#
_symmetry.space_group_name_H-M   'P 1'
#
loop_
_entity.id
_entity.type
_entity.pdbx_description
1 polymer ?
#
loop_
_entity_poly.entity_id
_entity_poly.type
_entity_poly.pdbx_seq_one_letter_code
_entity_poly.pdbx_strand_id
1 'polypeptide(L)'
;IRKEVAGGIQMNVAMRSTDVFPDMVTQMIAIGEESGAVDEMLSKIATIYEGEVDDMVDGLTSLLEPMIMAVLGVVIGGLIVAMYLPIFQMGMVV
;
A
#
# COMPACT_ATOMS: atom_id res chain seq x y z
N ILE A 1 -3.06 -23.32 -13.55
CA ILE A 1 -1.63 -22.93 -13.79
C ILE A 1 -0.66 -24.11 -13.99
N ARG A 2 -0.01 -24.72 -12.98
CA ARG A 2 1.09 -25.71 -13.24
C ARG A 2 0.69 -26.88 -14.15
N LYS A 3 -0.51 -27.45 -13.97
CA LYS A 3 -1.03 -28.54 -14.82
C LYS A 3 -1.32 -28.08 -16.25
N GLU A 4 -1.78 -26.85 -16.45
CA GLU A 4 -2.04 -26.26 -17.77
C GLU A 4 -0.73 -25.99 -18.51
N VAL A 5 0.24 -25.39 -17.84
CA VAL A 5 1.57 -25.11 -18.41
C VAL A 5 2.29 -26.41 -18.76
N ALA A 6 2.26 -27.41 -17.87
CA ALA A 6 2.80 -28.74 -18.17
C ALA A 6 2.04 -29.47 -19.29
N GLY A 7 0.78 -29.09 -19.54
CA GLY A 7 -0.05 -29.58 -20.65
C GLY A 7 0.20 -28.87 -21.98
N GLY A 8 1.14 -27.91 -22.04
CA GLY A 8 1.51 -27.18 -23.25
C GLY A 8 0.78 -25.85 -23.47
N ILE A 9 -0.02 -25.39 -22.50
CA ILE A 9 -0.65 -24.08 -22.54
C ILE A 9 0.40 -23.02 -22.14
N GLN A 10 0.40 -21.89 -22.85
CA GLN A 10 1.27 -20.75 -22.53
C GLN A 10 1.01 -20.23 -21.11
N MET A 11 2.07 -19.86 -20.40
CA MET A 11 2.02 -19.40 -19.02
C MET A 11 1.18 -18.13 -18.87
N ASN A 12 1.25 -17.21 -19.84
CA ASN A 12 0.41 -16.01 -19.86
C ASN A 12 -1.11 -16.33 -19.85
N VAL A 13 -1.56 -17.32 -20.62
CA VAL A 13 -2.97 -17.74 -20.74
C VAL A 13 -3.41 -18.45 -19.47
N ALA A 14 -2.57 -19.33 -18.93
CA ALA A 14 -2.84 -20.02 -17.68
C ALA A 14 -3.00 -19.02 -16.52
N MET A 15 -2.18 -17.97 -16.46
CA MET A 15 -2.26 -16.94 -15.42
C MET A 15 -3.45 -16.00 -15.60
N ARG A 16 -3.83 -15.65 -16.83
CA ARG A 16 -5.04 -14.86 -17.11
C ARG A 16 -6.32 -15.55 -16.64
N SER A 17 -6.38 -16.88 -16.73
CA SER A 17 -7.56 -17.66 -16.32
C SER A 17 -7.88 -17.59 -14.82
N THR A 18 -6.94 -17.10 -14.00
CA THR A 18 -7.06 -17.05 -12.54
C THR A 18 -7.55 -15.71 -11.98
N ASP A 19 -7.62 -14.62 -12.76
CA ASP A 19 -8.05 -13.26 -12.33
C ASP A 19 -7.33 -12.66 -11.10
N VAL A 20 -6.31 -13.32 -10.56
CA VAL A 20 -5.48 -12.84 -9.44
C VAL A 20 -4.32 -11.98 -9.93
N PHE A 21 -3.91 -12.15 -11.20
CA PHE A 21 -2.75 -11.46 -11.77
C PHE A 21 -3.18 -10.23 -12.56
N PRO A 22 -2.63 -9.05 -12.27
CA PRO A 22 -2.89 -7.85 -13.07
C PRO A 22 -2.46 -8.02 -14.52
N ASP A 23 -3.09 -7.25 -15.41
CA ASP A 23 -2.79 -7.28 -16.85
C ASP A 23 -1.31 -7.06 -17.16
N MET A 24 -0.66 -6.16 -16.41
CA MET A 24 0.77 -5.87 -16.53
C MET A 24 1.64 -7.13 -16.35
N VAL A 25 1.35 -7.95 -15.35
CA VAL A 25 2.08 -9.20 -15.07
C VAL A 25 1.89 -10.20 -16.20
N THR A 26 0.65 -10.39 -16.65
CA THR A 26 0.35 -11.35 -17.73
C THR A 26 0.96 -10.93 -19.08
N GLN A 27 1.04 -9.62 -19.35
CA GLN A 27 1.69 -9.08 -20.55
C GLN A 27 3.21 -9.22 -20.49
N MET A 28 3.85 -8.93 -19.36
CA MET A 28 5.30 -9.11 -19.20
C MET A 28 5.71 -10.58 -19.35
N ILE A 29 4.91 -11.51 -18.84
CA ILE A 29 5.13 -12.95 -19.02
C ILE A 29 4.91 -13.36 -20.48
N ALA A 30 3.94 -12.78 -21.18
CA ALA A 30 3.77 -13.02 -22.62
C ALA A 30 5.01 -12.61 -23.43
N ILE A 31 5.56 -11.42 -23.13
CA ILE A 31 6.79 -10.91 -23.76
C ILE A 31 7.98 -11.81 -23.40
N GLY A 32 8.07 -12.26 -22.15
CA GLY A 32 9.10 -13.18 -21.68
C GLY A 32 9.03 -14.55 -22.35
N GLU A 33 7.82 -15.08 -22.58
CA GLU A 33 7.63 -16.36 -23.30
C GLU A 33 8.00 -16.25 -24.78
N GLU A 34 7.66 -15.14 -25.45
CA GLU A 34 7.99 -14.91 -26.85
C GLU A 34 9.49 -14.68 -27.07
N SER A 35 10.14 -13.99 -26.14
CA SER A 35 11.59 -13.70 -26.19
C SER A 35 12.49 -14.78 -25.56
N GLY A 36 11.89 -15.79 -24.90
CA GLY A 36 12.62 -16.79 -24.12
C GLY A 36 13.25 -16.25 -22.83
N ALA A 37 12.92 -15.02 -22.42
CA ALA A 37 13.45 -14.33 -21.24
C ALA A 37 12.45 -14.29 -20.07
N VAL A 38 11.66 -15.36 -19.88
CA VAL A 38 10.64 -15.45 -18.81
C VAL A 38 11.24 -15.20 -17.43
N ASP A 39 12.42 -15.75 -17.15
CA ASP A 39 13.11 -15.59 -15.87
C ASP A 39 13.44 -14.12 -15.57
N GLU A 40 13.96 -13.40 -16.56
CA GLU A 40 14.24 -11.97 -16.47
C GLU A 40 12.96 -11.16 -16.24
N MET A 41 11.88 -11.48 -16.97
CA MET A 41 10.60 -10.79 -16.80
C MET A 41 9.99 -11.03 -15.42
N LEU A 42 10.05 -12.27 -14.91
CA LEU A 42 9.60 -12.60 -13.55
C LEU A 42 10.42 -11.87 -12.48
N SER A 43 11.75 -11.80 -12.64
CA SER A 43 12.61 -11.03 -11.73
C SER A 43 12.25 -9.55 -11.75
N LYS A 44 11.96 -8.98 -12.92
CA LYS A 44 11.56 -7.58 -13.05
C LYS A 44 10.20 -7.31 -12.41
N ILE A 45 9.24 -8.23 -12.57
CA ILE A 45 7.95 -8.17 -11.88
C ILE A 45 8.19 -8.17 -10.36
N ALA A 46 9.02 -9.06 -9.83
CA ALA A 46 9.32 -9.11 -8.40
C ALA A 46 9.86 -7.77 -7.87
N THR A 47 10.83 -7.16 -8.56
CA THR A 47 11.38 -5.84 -8.18
C THR A 47 10.32 -4.74 -8.21
N ILE A 48 9.38 -4.76 -9.16
CA ILE A 48 8.28 -3.79 -9.21
C ILE A 48 7.37 -3.95 -7.98
N TYR A 49 6.96 -5.18 -7.65
CA TYR A 49 6.11 -5.43 -6.49
C TYR A 49 6.81 -5.14 -5.16
N GLU A 50 8.11 -5.42 -5.05
CA GLU A 50 8.91 -5.02 -3.89
C GLU A 50 8.87 -3.50 -3.72
N GLY A 51 9.09 -2.74 -4.80
CA GLY A 51 8.98 -1.28 -4.78
C GLY A 51 7.59 -0.77 -4.39
N GLU A 52 6.52 -1.36 -4.93
CA GLU A 52 5.14 -1.01 -4.56
C GLU A 52 4.84 -1.28 -3.08
N VAL A 53 5.38 -2.37 -2.53
CA VAL A 53 5.24 -2.70 -1.10
C VAL A 53 6.01 -1.71 -0.24
N ASP A 54 7.25 -1.39 -0.60
CA ASP A 54 8.06 -0.40 0.12
C ASP A 54 7.39 0.98 0.11
N ASP A 55 6.92 1.45 -1.05
CA ASP A 55 6.19 2.72 -1.20
C ASP A 55 4.91 2.75 -0.33
N MET A 56 4.19 1.63 -0.25
CA MET A 56 3.00 1.51 0.58
C MET A 56 3.36 1.57 2.08
N VAL A 57 4.44 0.90 2.49
CA VAL A 57 4.92 0.91 3.88
C VAL A 57 5.40 2.30 4.29
N ASP A 58 6.13 2.99 3.42
CA ASP A 58 6.57 4.37 3.63
C ASP A 58 5.38 5.33 3.69
N GLY A 59 4.40 5.15 2.81
CA GLY A 59 3.14 5.90 2.82
C GLY A 59 2.40 5.74 4.15
N LEU A 60 2.24 4.50 4.63
CA LEU A 60 1.62 4.22 5.92
C LEU A 60 2.39 4.88 7.08
N THR A 61 3.71 4.81 7.05
CA THR A 61 4.57 5.42 8.08
C THR A 61 4.46 6.94 8.07
N SER A 62 4.42 7.57 6.88
CA SER A 62 4.29 9.03 6.73
C SER A 62 2.95 9.56 7.28
N LEU A 63 1.89 8.75 7.24
CA LEU A 63 0.57 9.11 7.77
C LEU A 63 0.49 8.99 9.29
N LEU A 64 1.36 8.20 9.93
CA LEU A 64 1.39 8.08 11.38
C LEU A 64 1.81 9.38 12.06
N GLU A 65 2.77 10.12 11.49
CA GLU A 65 3.24 11.40 12.04
C GLU A 65 2.11 12.46 12.19
N PRO A 66 1.36 12.83 11.13
CA PRO A 66 0.28 13.80 11.24
C PRO A 66 -0.87 13.30 12.14
N MET A 67 -1.13 12.00 12.17
CA MET A 67 -2.11 11.40 13.09
C MET A 67 -1.71 11.63 14.56
N ILE A 68 -0.44 11.37 14.91
CA ILE A 68 0.08 11.60 16.27
C ILE A 68 -0.01 13.09 16.62
N MET A 69 0.39 13.98 15.71
CA MET A 69 0.29 15.43 15.92
C MET A 69 -1.16 15.89 16.14
N ALA A 70 -2.11 15.36 15.38
CA ALA A 70 -3.53 15.68 15.55
C ALA A 70 -4.05 15.26 16.94
N VAL A 71 -3.72 14.04 17.38
CA VAL A 71 -4.10 13.54 18.72
C VAL A 71 -3.47 14.40 19.82
N LEU A 72 -2.18 14.70 19.73
CA LEU A 72 -1.50 15.56 20.69
C LEU A 72 -2.11 16.96 20.74
N GLY A 73 -2.44 17.54 19.57
CA GLY A 73 -3.11 18.83 19.47
C GLY A 73 -4.46 18.86 20.16
N VAL A 74 -5.27 17.80 19.99
CA VAL A 74 -6.57 17.68 20.68
C VAL A 74 -6.40 17.53 22.19
N VAL A 75 -5.44 16.72 22.64
CA VAL A 75 -5.18 16.50 24.07
C VAL A 75 -4.71 17.81 24.74
N ILE A 76 -3.73 18.49 24.14
CA ILE A 76 -3.19 19.75 24.67
C ILE A 76 -4.26 20.85 24.62
N GLY A 77 -4.99 20.97 23.50
CA GLY A 77 -6.08 21.92 23.36
C GLY A 77 -7.19 21.69 24.39
N GLY A 78 -7.57 20.43 24.62
CA GLY A 78 -8.54 20.05 25.65
C GLY A 78 -8.08 20.41 27.07
N LEU A 79 -6.81 20.20 27.39
CA LEU A 79 -6.23 20.59 28.68
C LEU A 79 -6.27 22.10 28.90
N ILE A 80 -5.91 22.89 27.89
CA ILE A 80 -5.96 24.36 27.97
C ILE A 80 -7.39 24.81 28.24
N VAL A 81 -8.36 24.34 27.45
CA VAL A 81 -9.78 24.70 27.66
C VAL A 81 -10.24 24.30 29.06
N ALA A 82 -9.93 23.08 29.52
CA ALA A 82 -10.32 22.61 30.85
C ALA A 82 -9.71 23.44 31.99
N MET A 83 -8.49 23.94 31.83
CA MET A 83 -7.84 24.79 32.83
C MET A 83 -8.36 26.24 32.83
N TYR A 84 -8.59 26.83 31.66
CA TYR A 84 -8.95 28.26 31.56
C TYR A 84 -10.46 28.53 31.66
N LEU A 85 -11.32 27.59 31.22
CA LEU A 85 -12.78 27.72 31.33
C LEU A 85 -13.27 28.03 32.77
N PRO A 86 -12.83 27.34 33.83
CA PRO A 86 -13.27 27.64 35.20
C PRO A 86 -12.78 29.01 35.69
N ILE A 87 -11.61 29.48 35.25
CA ILE A 87 -11.12 30.83 35.56
C ILE A 87 -12.06 31.87 34.93
N PHE A 88 -12.47 31.65 33.68
CA PHE A 88 -13.39 32.54 32.96
C PHE A 88 -14.78 32.56 33.60
N GLN A 89 -15.26 31.40 34.07
CA GLN A 89 -16.53 31.30 34.78
C GLN A 89 -16.47 32.03 36.12
N MET A 90 -15.41 31.90 36.91
CA MET A 90 -15.27 32.65 38.17
C MET A 90 -15.22 34.17 37.97
N GLY A 91 -14.61 34.65 36.87
CA GLY A 91 -14.55 36.07 36.54
C GLY A 91 -15.89 36.70 36.13
N MET A 92 -16.89 35.90 35.72
CA MET A 92 -18.24 36.40 35.40
C MET A 92 -19.18 36.47 36.62
N VAL A 93 -18.80 35.87 37.75
CA VAL A 93 -19.62 35.83 38.98
C VAL A 93 -19.27 36.98 39.95
N VAL A 94 -18.38 37.89 39.57
CA VAL A 94 -17.99 39.09 40.33
C VAL A 94 -18.46 40.36 39.62
#